data_AF-A0A7S2URM2-F1
#
_entry.id   AF-A0A7S2URM2-F1
#
_cell.length_a   1.000
_cell.length_b   1.000
_cell.length_c   1.000
_cell.angle_alpha   90.00
_cell.angle_beta   90.00
_cell.angle_gamma   90.00
#
_symmetry.space_group_name_H-M   'P 1'
#
loop_
_entity.id
_entity.type
_entity.pdbx_description
1 polymer ?
#
loop_
_entity_poly.entity_id
_entity_poly.type
_entity_poly.pdbx_seq_one_letter_code
_entity_poly.pdbx_strand_id
1 'polypeptide(L)'
;PRPEKPLVLYSYEGNQFCRLVREVLTELDIVYELRSAGKQSPRREELASISGGSSQCPYLMDPNTNTDMRESADIIRYLYKTYALWTPPSELLGTVSNIITPILKPVYEKLAPLQAGSYQEDKSQYELELAKAKSQV
;
A
#
# COMPACT_ATOMS: atom_id res chain seq x y z
N PRO A 1 -0.81 -11.39 0.17
CA PRO A 1 -1.94 -11.69 -0.74
C PRO A 1 -2.37 -10.39 -1.42
N ARG A 2 -2.90 -10.40 -2.66
CA ARG A 2 -3.38 -9.15 -3.27
C ARG A 2 -4.76 -8.80 -2.69
N PRO A 3 -5.00 -7.56 -2.19
CA PRO A 3 -6.30 -7.17 -1.68
C PRO A 3 -7.35 -7.12 -2.79
N GLU A 4 -8.59 -7.52 -2.50
CA GLU A 4 -9.70 -7.48 -3.47
C GLU A 4 -10.24 -6.07 -3.66
N LYS A 5 -10.28 -5.28 -2.58
CA LYS A 5 -10.73 -3.88 -2.56
C LYS A 5 -9.55 -2.95 -2.27
N PRO A 6 -9.48 -1.76 -2.90
CA PRO A 6 -8.41 -0.82 -2.61
C PRO A 6 -8.49 -0.34 -1.15
N LEU A 7 -7.34 -0.26 -0.49
CA LEU A 7 -7.23 0.34 0.83
C LEU A 7 -7.40 1.85 0.71
N VAL A 8 -7.81 2.54 1.78
CA VAL A 8 -7.91 4.00 1.80
C VAL A 8 -6.84 4.55 2.73
N LEU A 9 -5.99 5.45 2.23
CA LEU A 9 -4.95 6.13 3.00
C LEU A 9 -5.23 7.63 3.05
N TYR A 10 -5.46 8.14 4.27
CA TYR A 10 -5.36 9.58 4.53
C TYR A 10 -3.91 9.98 4.73
N SER A 11 -3.44 10.88 3.88
CA SER A 11 -2.03 11.26 3.79
C SER A 11 -1.87 12.77 3.68
N TYR A 12 -0.73 13.27 4.14
CA TYR A 12 -0.28 14.62 3.89
C TYR A 12 1.13 14.58 3.30
N GLU A 13 1.31 15.19 2.14
CA GLU A 13 2.59 15.19 1.41
C GLU A 13 3.76 15.74 2.24
N GLY A 14 3.52 16.78 3.06
CA GLY A 14 4.51 17.39 3.94
C GLY A 14 4.80 16.61 5.23
N ASN A 15 4.26 15.40 5.41
CA ASN A 15 4.47 14.57 6.59
C ASN A 15 5.37 13.36 6.28
N GLN A 16 6.53 13.29 6.96
CA GLN A 16 7.49 12.18 6.81
C GLN A 16 6.90 10.81 7.13
N PHE A 17 5.99 10.70 8.09
CA PHE A 17 5.35 9.43 8.45
C PHE A 17 4.40 8.94 7.35
N CYS A 18 3.71 9.87 6.69
CA CYS A 18 2.89 9.56 5.51
C CYS A 18 3.73 9.14 4.31
N ARG A 19 4.97 9.65 4.19
CA ARG A 19 5.91 9.19 3.17
C ARG A 19 6.28 7.72 3.39
N LEU A 20 6.66 7.33 4.62
CA LEU A 20 7.03 5.94 4.93
C LEU A 20 5.90 4.95 4.61
N VAL A 21 4.65 5.27 4.98
CA VAL A 21 3.51 4.40 4.68
C VAL A 21 3.28 4.27 3.16
N ARG A 22 3.42 5.36 2.40
CA ARG A 22 3.31 5.31 0.93
C ARG A 22 4.42 4.48 0.30
N GLU A 23 5.65 4.62 0.78
CA GLU A 23 6.79 3.80 0.32
C GLU A 23 6.49 2.31 0.50
N VAL A 24 5.97 1.91 1.67
CA VAL A 24 5.61 0.51 1.93
C VAL A 24 4.45 0.03 1.06
N LEU A 25 3.42 0.84 0.84
CA LEU A 25 2.32 0.49 -0.07
C LEU A 25 2.82 0.31 -1.51
N THR A 26 3.74 1.16 -1.96
CA THR A 26 4.39 1.05 -3.27
C THR A 26 5.32 -0.17 -3.33
N GLU A 27 6.10 -0.44 -2.28
CA GLU A 27 6.99 -1.60 -2.18
C GLU A 27 6.23 -2.92 -2.29
N LEU A 28 5.05 -2.99 -1.66
CA LEU A 28 4.17 -4.17 -1.70
C LEU A 28 3.28 -4.22 -2.95
N ASP A 29 3.38 -3.24 -3.86
CA ASP A 29 2.54 -3.10 -5.05
C ASP A 29 1.03 -3.19 -4.74
N ILE A 30 0.64 -2.50 -3.65
CA ILE A 30 -0.76 -2.45 -3.19
C ILE A 30 -1.43 -1.24 -3.81
N VAL A 31 -2.56 -1.46 -4.49
CA VAL A 31 -3.41 -0.38 -4.98
C VAL A 31 -4.22 0.20 -3.82
N TYR A 32 -4.18 1.52 -3.67
CA TYR A 32 -4.90 2.23 -2.61
C TYR A 32 -5.46 3.57 -3.11
N GLU A 33 -6.56 4.00 -2.50
CA GLU A 33 -7.14 5.34 -2.66
C GLU A 33 -6.39 6.32 -1.74
N LEU A 34 -5.78 7.34 -2.33
CA LEU A 34 -5.06 8.39 -1.58
C LEU A 34 -5.99 9.58 -1.30
N ARG A 35 -6.34 9.80 -0.03
CA ARG A 35 -7.08 10.98 0.43
C ARG A 35 -6.12 12.01 1.02
N SER A 36 -5.82 13.05 0.24
CA SER A 36 -4.92 14.12 0.70
C SER A 36 -5.57 15.02 1.76
N ALA A 37 -5.09 14.94 2.99
CA ALA A 37 -5.53 15.68 4.18
C ALA A 37 -4.47 16.72 4.62
N GLY A 38 -3.93 17.45 3.64
CA GLY A 38 -2.96 18.53 3.88
C GLY A 38 -3.52 19.70 4.68
N LYS A 39 -2.64 20.66 5.02
CA LYS A 39 -3.04 21.87 5.76
C LYS A 39 -4.21 22.55 5.04
N GLN A 40 -5.26 22.91 5.78
CA GLN A 40 -6.49 23.53 5.26
C GLN A 40 -7.32 22.66 4.30
N SER A 41 -7.01 21.38 4.11
CA SER A 41 -7.86 20.47 3.32
C SER A 41 -9.16 20.18 4.08
N PRO A 42 -10.34 20.23 3.43
CA PRO A 42 -11.62 19.84 4.03
C PRO A 42 -11.62 18.36 4.46
N ARG A 43 -10.76 17.53 3.84
CA ARG A 43 -10.59 16.11 4.21
C ARG A 43 -10.02 15.91 5.60
N ARG A 44 -9.50 16.95 6.26
CA ARG A 44 -9.11 16.88 7.68
C ARG A 44 -10.31 16.78 8.60
N GLU A 45 -11.42 17.42 8.24
CA GLU A 45 -12.67 17.33 9.00
C GLU A 45 -13.33 15.96 8.80
N GLU A 46 -13.29 15.45 7.56
CA GLU A 46 -13.67 14.06 7.24
C GLU A 46 -12.84 13.06 8.06
N LEU A 47 -11.52 13.24 8.10
CA LEU A 47 -10.65 12.40 8.91
C LEU A 47 -11.00 12.52 10.40
N ALA A 48 -11.24 13.72 10.91
CA ALA A 48 -11.63 13.90 12.30
C ALA A 48 -12.95 13.22 12.64
N SER A 49 -13.96 13.23 11.74
CA SER A 49 -15.25 12.59 12.01
C SER A 49 -15.15 11.06 12.06
N ILE A 50 -14.34 10.47 11.18
CA ILE A 50 -14.11 9.01 11.14
C ILE A 50 -13.20 8.58 12.29
N SER A 51 -12.17 9.37 12.56
CA SER A 51 -11.09 9.06 13.48
C SER A 51 -11.35 9.64 14.88
N GLY A 52 -12.60 9.69 15.34
CA GLY A 52 -12.95 10.04 16.73
C GLY A 52 -12.45 11.40 17.22
N GLY A 53 -12.38 12.39 16.34
CA GLY A 53 -12.00 13.78 16.63
C GLY A 53 -10.56 14.16 16.27
N SER A 54 -9.70 13.20 15.86
CA SER A 54 -8.32 13.51 15.49
C SER A 54 -8.12 13.54 13.98
N SER A 55 -7.48 14.61 13.49
CA SER A 55 -7.13 14.84 12.09
C SER A 55 -5.63 14.62 11.83
N GLN A 56 -5.00 13.74 12.61
CA GLN A 56 -3.60 13.38 12.44
C GLN A 56 -3.44 12.36 11.31
N CYS A 57 -2.39 12.54 10.51
CA CYS A 57 -2.03 11.62 9.44
C CYS A 57 -0.68 10.95 9.79
N PRO A 58 -0.41 9.73 9.32
CA PRO A 58 -1.24 8.91 8.43
C PRO A 58 -2.47 8.27 9.11
N TYR A 59 -3.46 7.86 8.32
CA TYR A 59 -4.56 7.00 8.79
C TYR A 59 -4.94 6.04 7.66
N LEU A 60 -4.88 4.74 7.94
CA LEU A 60 -5.17 3.67 6.98
C LEU A 60 -6.51 3.05 7.34
N MET A 61 -7.35 2.83 6.32
CA MET A 61 -8.57 2.04 6.42
C MET A 61 -8.50 0.90 5.41
N ASP A 62 -8.64 -0.33 5.90
CA ASP A 62 -8.70 -1.52 5.07
C ASP A 62 -10.12 -2.11 5.05
N PRO A 63 -10.85 -2.00 3.91
CA PRO A 63 -12.17 -2.61 3.76
C PRO A 63 -12.13 -4.15 3.60
N ASN A 64 -10.96 -4.74 3.36
CA ASN A 64 -10.81 -6.19 3.24
C ASN A 64 -10.83 -6.87 4.61
N THR A 65 -10.14 -6.30 5.61
CA THR A 65 -10.15 -6.81 6.99
C THR A 65 -11.06 -6.03 7.94
N ASN A 66 -11.76 -5.00 7.45
CA ASN A 66 -12.56 -4.06 8.25
C ASN A 66 -11.75 -3.46 9.41
N THR A 67 -10.52 -3.02 9.12
CA THR A 67 -9.59 -2.50 10.12
C THR A 67 -9.18 -1.08 9.77
N ASP A 68 -9.12 -0.21 10.78
CA ASP A 68 -8.63 1.16 10.66
C ASP A 68 -7.56 1.46 11.73
N MET A 69 -6.57 2.29 11.39
CA MET A 69 -5.42 2.57 12.26
C MET A 69 -4.67 3.85 11.87
N ARG A 70 -3.98 4.48 12.84
CA ARG A 70 -3.29 5.79 12.68
C ARG A 70 -1.77 5.69 12.69
N GLU A 71 -1.23 5.01 13.70
CA GLU A 71 0.19 5.05 13.98
C GLU A 71 0.99 4.46 12.82
N SER A 72 1.92 5.25 12.27
CA SER A 72 2.64 4.87 11.05
C SER A 72 3.43 3.57 11.20
N ALA A 73 4.05 3.33 12.36
CA ALA A 73 4.77 2.09 12.64
C ALA A 73 3.83 0.88 12.69
N ASP A 74 2.64 1.05 13.29
CA ASP A 74 1.64 -0.01 13.35
C ASP A 74 1.03 -0.30 11.98
N ILE A 75 0.78 0.75 11.18
CA ILE A 75 0.37 0.63 9.78
C ILE A 75 1.38 -0.19 9.00
N ILE A 76 2.66 0.16 9.06
CA ILE A 76 3.72 -0.55 8.34
C ILE A 76 3.79 -2.00 8.78
N ARG A 77 3.80 -2.24 10.11
CA ARG A 77 3.80 -3.59 10.67
C ARG A 77 2.61 -4.41 10.21
N TYR A 78 1.42 -3.80 10.16
CA TYR A 78 0.20 -4.42 9.67
C TYR A 78 0.30 -4.75 8.18
N LEU A 79 0.75 -3.82 7.34
CA LEU A 79 0.88 -4.04 5.90
C LEU A 79 1.82 -5.21 5.59
N TYR A 80 2.98 -5.29 6.26
CA TYR A 80 3.87 -6.44 6.12
C TYR A 80 3.23 -7.73 6.65
N LYS A 81 2.60 -7.69 7.83
CA LYS A 81 1.98 -8.88 8.43
C LYS A 81 0.84 -9.44 7.57
N THR A 82 0.02 -8.57 6.99
CA THR A 82 -1.22 -8.94 6.30
C THR A 82 -0.98 -9.22 4.82
N TYR A 83 -0.15 -8.39 4.17
CA TYR A 83 -0.04 -8.37 2.72
C TYR A 83 1.30 -8.88 2.18
N ALA A 84 2.37 -8.87 2.96
CA ALA A 84 3.62 -9.49 2.53
C ALA A 84 3.53 -11.01 2.65
N LEU A 85 3.68 -11.71 1.52
CA LEU A 85 3.70 -13.18 1.49
C LEU A 85 4.99 -13.75 2.09
N TRP A 86 6.11 -13.03 1.94
CA TRP A 86 7.40 -13.41 2.52
C TRP A 86 8.46 -12.28 2.55
N THR A 87 8.13 -11.04 2.14
CA THR A 87 9.08 -9.92 2.20
C THR A 87 9.27 -9.48 3.66
N PRO A 88 10.44 -9.68 4.29
CA PRO A 88 10.70 -9.05 5.58
C PRO A 88 10.84 -7.53 5.38
N PRO A 89 10.53 -6.70 6.40
CA PRO A 89 10.65 -5.25 6.33
C PRO A 89 11.99 -4.81 5.73
N SER A 90 12.00 -3.75 4.92
CA SER A 90 13.21 -3.26 4.25
C SER A 90 14.36 -2.95 5.22
N GLU A 91 14.06 -2.55 6.46
CA GLU A 91 15.05 -2.39 7.55
C GLU A 91 15.78 -3.69 7.90
N LEU A 92 15.07 -4.83 7.91
CA LEU A 92 15.65 -6.15 8.11
C LEU A 92 16.42 -6.59 6.86
N LEU A 93 15.85 -6.42 5.66
CA LEU A 93 16.55 -6.75 4.41
C LEU A 93 17.85 -5.97 4.23
N GLY A 94 17.93 -4.70 4.62
CA GLY A 94 19.17 -3.91 4.52
C GLY A 94 20.32 -4.49 5.36
N THR A 95 20.01 -5.04 6.54
CA THR A 95 21.01 -5.62 7.45
C THR A 95 21.39 -7.06 7.08
N VAL A 96 20.44 -7.90 6.65
CA VAL A 96 20.77 -9.28 6.20
C VAL A 96 21.21 -9.37 4.74
N SER A 97 20.91 -8.40 3.88
CA SER A 97 21.16 -8.56 2.44
C SER A 97 22.63 -8.60 2.05
N ASN A 98 23.51 -7.93 2.80
CA ASN A 98 24.94 -7.94 2.49
C ASN A 98 25.65 -9.27 2.84
N ILE A 99 25.03 -10.12 3.67
CA ILE A 99 25.65 -11.36 4.15
C ILE A 99 24.96 -12.60 3.58
N ILE A 100 23.62 -12.59 3.50
CA ILE A 100 22.83 -13.81 3.27
C ILE A 100 22.27 -13.88 1.85
N THR A 101 22.04 -12.74 1.18
CA THR A 101 21.48 -12.71 -0.18
C THR A 101 22.28 -13.51 -1.23
N PRO A 102 23.63 -13.53 -1.27
CA PRO A 102 24.33 -14.37 -2.24
C PRO A 102 24.10 -15.88 -2.03
N ILE A 103 23.80 -16.30 -0.80
CA ILE A 103 23.54 -17.71 -0.46
C ILE A 103 22.10 -18.09 -0.84
N LEU A 104 21.14 -17.18 -0.66
CA LEU A 104 19.72 -17.45 -0.89
C LEU A 104 19.24 -17.12 -2.31
N LYS A 105 20.01 -16.38 -3.11
CA LYS A 105 19.69 -16.01 -4.50
C LYS A 105 19.15 -17.18 -5.36
N PRO A 106 19.76 -18.38 -5.42
CA PRO A 106 19.25 -19.48 -6.25
C PRO A 106 17.88 -20.03 -5.78
N VAL A 107 17.55 -19.85 -4.50
CA VAL A 107 16.23 -20.21 -3.95
C VAL A 107 15.22 -19.10 -4.23
N TYR A 108 15.62 -17.85 -4.03
CA TYR A 108 14.81 -16.66 -4.30
C TYR A 108 14.35 -16.60 -5.76
N GLU A 109 15.23 -16.88 -6.71
CA GLU A 109 14.90 -16.87 -8.15
C GLU A 109 13.86 -17.93 -8.53
N LYS A 110 13.88 -19.10 -7.88
CA LYS A 110 12.87 -20.16 -8.11
C LYS A 110 11.51 -19.82 -7.53
N LEU A 111 11.47 -19.02 -6.47
CA LEU A 111 10.24 -18.66 -5.74
C LEU A 111 9.67 -17.29 -6.17
N ALA A 112 10.49 -16.41 -6.74
CA ALA A 112 10.09 -15.12 -7.30
C ALA A 112 8.84 -15.17 -8.21
N PRO A 113 8.66 -16.16 -9.11
CA PRO A 113 7.45 -16.22 -9.93
C PRO A 113 6.16 -16.49 -9.13
N LEU A 114 6.25 -17.06 -7.91
CA LEU A 114 5.09 -17.19 -7.01
C LEU A 114 4.72 -15.85 -6.35
N GLN A 115 5.70 -14.96 -6.18
CA GLN A 115 5.50 -13.64 -5.57
C GLN A 115 5.02 -12.59 -6.58
N ALA A 116 5.42 -12.68 -7.85
CA ALA A 116 5.15 -11.67 -8.88
C ALA A 116 3.64 -11.42 -9.17
N GLY A 117 2.73 -12.22 -8.59
CA GLY A 117 1.32 -12.22 -8.96
C GLY A 117 1.13 -12.72 -10.39
N SER A 118 -0.08 -13.17 -10.74
CA SER A 118 -0.39 -13.45 -12.14
C SER A 118 -0.50 -12.13 -12.90
N TYR A 119 0.34 -11.92 -13.91
CA TYR A 119 0.14 -10.86 -14.88
C TYR A 119 -1.08 -11.24 -15.72
N GLN A 120 -2.17 -10.49 -15.63
CA GLN A 120 -3.34 -10.72 -16.46
C GLN A 120 -3.04 -10.07 -17.82
N GLU A 121 -2.60 -10.87 -18.80
CA GLU A 121 -2.19 -10.40 -20.13
C GLU A 121 -3.35 -9.83 -20.97
N ASP A 122 -4.59 -10.00 -20.51
CA ASP A 122 -5.79 -9.65 -21.28
C ASP A 122 -6.02 -8.14 -21.34
N LYS A 123 -5.37 -7.50 -22.33
CA LYS A 123 -5.52 -6.07 -22.66
C LYS A 123 -6.93 -5.70 -23.13
N SER A 124 -7.78 -6.67 -23.47
CA SER A 124 -9.11 -6.40 -24.03
C SER A 124 -10.01 -5.63 -23.06
N GLN A 125 -9.93 -5.92 -21.77
CA GLN A 125 -10.73 -5.21 -20.76
C GLN A 125 -10.28 -3.76 -20.60
N TYR A 126 -8.97 -3.50 -20.62
CA TYR A 126 -8.41 -2.14 -20.52
C TYR A 126 -8.79 -1.28 -21.73
N GLU A 127 -8.72 -1.84 -22.94
CA GLU A 127 -9.13 -1.14 -24.16
C GLU A 127 -10.64 -0.85 -24.18
N LEU A 128 -11.46 -1.76 -23.66
CA LEU A 128 -12.90 -1.57 -23.49
C LEU A 128 -13.24 -0.46 -22.49
N GLU A 129 -12.51 -0.38 -21.37
CA GLU A 129 -12.66 0.70 -20.39
C GLU A 129 -12.25 2.06 -20.97
N LEU A 130 -11.15 2.11 -21.72
CA LEU A 130 -10.71 3.32 -22.44
C LEU A 130 -11.73 3.77 -23.48
N ALA A 131 -12.31 2.84 -24.24
CA ALA A 131 -13.33 3.15 -25.23
C ALA A 131 -14.60 3.70 -24.57
N LYS A 132 -15.03 3.11 -23.45
CA LYS A 132 -16.14 3.62 -22.63
C LYS A 132 -15.86 5.02 -22.09
N ALA A 133 -14.69 5.25 -21.51
CA ALA A 133 -14.29 6.56 -20.99
C ALA A 133 -14.26 7.63 -22.08
N LYS A 134 -13.75 7.31 -23.28
CA LYS A 134 -13.75 8.22 -24.44
C LYS A 134 -15.14 8.53 -24.97
N SER A 135 -16.10 7.61 -24.84
CA SER A 135 -17.49 7.82 -25.28
C SER A 135 -18.32 8.69 -24.31
N GLN A 136 -17.84 8.88 -23.09
CA GLN A 136 -18.51 9.65 -22.03
C GLN A 136 -18.02 11.12 -21.95
N VAL A 137 -17.08 11.52 -22.80
CA VAL A 137 -16.56 12.88 -22.98
C VAL A 137 -17.11 13.46 -24.28
#